data_AF-A0A925S8J8-F1
#
_entry.id   AF-A0A925S8J8-F1
#
_cell.length_a   1.000
_cell.length_b   1.000
_cell.length_c   1.000
_cell.angle_alpha   90.00
_cell.angle_beta   90.00
_cell.angle_gamma   90.00
#
_symmetry.space_group_name_H-M   'P 1'
#
loop_
_entity.id
_entity.type
_entity.pdbx_description
1 polymer ?
#
loop_
_entity_poly.entity_id
_entity_poly.type
_entity_poly.pdbx_seq_one_letter_code
_entity_poly.pdbx_strand_id
1 'polypeptide(L)'
;MKFKIKIAMSLVIGIVSGSGANVYAAPAPKTAPAGKPSSAKKTTAPIDLTEKYMSTVRPIIEKAWKPPTQTTASKITVAISIAANGKIEDVKVTEPSGDEAFDAATISSLKTVGQLPALPANLSNGLTVNYKFNAGNRNPTLRADNEAYVKVLSQRVHGTWSSPKVAKNMDVVVSITINKQGQLAQAAISKSSGNKLVDDAGLAAVRRAAPFAPLPESCGERLVITYTFEAGPTRETVTKMQFNGVPIPQGGFKISSGGSTLQPLDVDTAINRKLQERESQLREQLYRLKVQLEESKKLAGVESEQTALLLQESGKCSSALHDYKEAETNLKAALAIFEKNTEKPSKTQAVLVDLSHVFSVNGRLPEAEEALKRASTMESADISAEQKRKILEEYARLLYKSNKTKEANEIYKQLKDSANLPLK
;
A
#
# COMPACT_ATOMS: atom_id res chain seq x y z
N MET A 1 -13.58 9.02 18.86
CA MET A 1 -13.53 7.59 18.50
C MET A 1 -12.34 6.95 19.22
N LYS A 2 -12.54 5.88 20.00
CA LYS A 2 -11.45 5.15 20.67
C LYS A 2 -10.98 4.04 19.71
N PHE A 3 -9.82 4.19 19.08
CA PHE A 3 -9.25 3.16 18.22
C PHE A 3 -8.74 2.00 19.07
N LYS A 4 -9.17 0.75 18.79
CA LYS A 4 -8.63 -0.45 19.44
C LYS A 4 -7.43 -0.95 18.65
N ILE A 5 -6.24 -0.47 18.99
CA ILE A 5 -4.99 -0.98 18.45
C ILE A 5 -4.40 -1.95 19.47
N LYS A 6 -4.19 -3.21 19.09
CA LYS A 6 -3.36 -4.13 19.86
C LYS A 6 -1.98 -4.16 19.21
N ILE A 7 -1.00 -3.58 19.92
CA ILE A 7 0.41 -3.69 19.54
C ILE A 7 0.88 -5.04 20.07
N ALA A 8 1.03 -6.01 19.18
CA ALA A 8 1.81 -7.20 19.46
C ALA A 8 3.26 -6.89 19.07
N MET A 9 3.99 -6.17 19.93
CA MET A 9 5.43 -5.98 19.74
C MET A 9 6.11 -7.34 19.93
N SER A 10 6.24 -8.09 18.85
CA SER A 10 7.26 -9.12 18.77
C SER A 10 8.59 -8.40 18.67
N LEU A 11 9.44 -8.61 19.68
CA LEU A 11 10.77 -8.03 19.81
C LEU A 11 11.60 -8.47 18.59
N VAL A 12 12.14 -7.53 17.79
CA VAL A 12 13.03 -7.89 16.67
C VAL A 12 14.38 -7.18 16.83
N ILE A 13 15.39 -7.95 17.19
CA ILE A 13 16.72 -7.47 17.60
C ILE A 13 17.70 -7.57 16.43
N GLY A 14 18.32 -6.45 16.06
CA GLY A 14 19.39 -6.41 15.05
C GLY A 14 20.76 -6.81 15.59
N ILE A 15 21.49 -7.62 14.83
CA ILE A 15 22.91 -7.94 15.00
C ILE A 15 23.73 -6.82 14.37
N VAL A 16 24.65 -6.21 15.14
CA VAL A 16 25.73 -5.38 14.57
C VAL A 16 26.93 -6.30 14.35
N SER A 17 27.17 -6.67 13.09
CA SER A 17 28.45 -7.27 12.68
C SER A 17 29.46 -6.13 12.54
N GLY A 18 30.29 -5.96 13.56
CA GLY A 18 31.41 -5.03 13.54
C GLY A 18 32.48 -5.48 12.54
N SER A 19 32.76 -4.64 11.55
CA SER A 19 34.06 -4.59 10.88
C SER A 19 34.35 -3.12 10.62
N GLY A 20 34.96 -2.48 11.61
CA GLY A 20 35.48 -1.13 11.50
C GLY A 20 36.85 -1.16 10.84
N ALA A 21 36.93 -0.66 9.60
CA ALA A 21 38.14 -0.05 9.06
C ALA A 21 37.71 0.85 7.89
N ASN A 22 37.38 2.10 8.20
CA ASN A 22 37.27 3.16 7.21
C ASN A 22 38.57 3.99 7.34
N VAL A 23 39.49 3.84 6.40
CA VAL A 23 40.60 4.77 6.20
C VAL A 23 40.46 5.31 4.80
N TYR A 24 40.10 6.59 4.70
CA TYR A 24 40.09 7.33 3.45
C TYR A 24 41.52 7.53 2.94
N ALA A 25 41.68 7.31 1.64
CA ALA A 25 42.93 7.34 0.89
C ALA A 25 43.43 8.77 0.56
N ALA A 26 44.73 8.86 0.23
CA ALA A 26 45.30 9.89 -0.64
C ALA A 26 46.18 9.18 -1.73
N PRO A 27 46.42 9.81 -2.90
CA PRO A 27 46.49 9.10 -4.19
C PRO A 27 47.90 8.67 -4.66
N ALA A 28 47.91 7.78 -5.66
CA ALA A 28 49.03 7.03 -6.25
C ALA A 28 50.09 7.87 -7.00
N PRO A 29 51.22 7.25 -7.45
CA PRO A 29 51.21 6.71 -8.83
C PRO A 29 52.01 5.39 -9.11
N LYS A 30 51.45 4.61 -10.05
CA LYS A 30 52.02 3.77 -11.14
C LYS A 30 53.17 2.77 -10.87
N THR A 31 52.90 1.47 -11.05
CA THR A 31 53.38 0.59 -12.16
C THR A 31 52.86 -0.86 -11.99
N ALA A 32 52.56 -1.52 -13.11
CA ALA A 32 52.07 -2.91 -13.26
C ALA A 32 53.24 -3.95 -13.14
N PRO A 33 53.09 -5.31 -13.21
CA PRO A 33 51.99 -6.07 -13.81
C PRO A 33 51.53 -7.42 -13.17
N ALA A 34 50.34 -7.84 -13.63
CA ALA A 34 49.84 -9.19 -13.95
C ALA A 34 50.09 -10.39 -13.00
N GLY A 35 49.04 -10.77 -12.26
CA GLY A 35 48.83 -12.11 -11.71
C GLY A 35 47.36 -12.55 -11.89
N LYS A 36 47.14 -13.79 -12.36
CA LYS A 36 45.85 -14.42 -12.73
C LYS A 36 44.73 -14.28 -11.69
N PRO A 37 43.44 -14.36 -12.09
CA PRO A 37 42.31 -14.20 -11.18
C PRO A 37 42.17 -15.42 -10.27
N SER A 38 42.54 -15.26 -9.00
CA SER A 38 42.12 -16.20 -7.95
C SER A 38 40.67 -15.91 -7.60
N SER A 39 39.78 -16.86 -7.91
CA SER A 39 38.38 -16.84 -7.52
C SER A 39 38.26 -16.90 -5.99
N ALA A 40 38.20 -15.74 -5.35
CA ALA A 40 37.83 -15.64 -3.94
C ALA A 40 36.33 -15.95 -3.79
N LYS A 41 36.04 -17.22 -3.53
CA LYS A 41 34.74 -17.71 -3.07
C LYS A 41 34.40 -16.95 -1.77
N LYS A 42 33.41 -16.07 -1.80
CA LYS A 42 32.85 -15.46 -0.57
C LYS A 42 32.26 -16.58 0.29
N THR A 43 32.93 -16.93 1.38
CA THR A 43 32.49 -17.95 2.33
C THR A 43 31.36 -17.38 3.20
N THR A 44 30.12 -17.50 2.73
CA THR A 44 28.89 -17.05 3.43
C THR A 44 28.33 -18.07 4.44
N ALA A 45 28.91 -19.27 4.52
CA ALA A 45 28.40 -20.38 5.32
C ALA A 45 28.35 -20.16 6.86
N PRO A 46 29.29 -19.46 7.54
CA PRO A 46 29.26 -19.34 9.01
C PRO A 46 28.17 -18.40 9.56
N ILE A 47 27.82 -17.37 8.78
CA ILE A 47 26.89 -16.30 9.21
C ILE A 47 25.44 -16.82 9.17
N ASP A 48 25.06 -17.57 8.14
CA ASP A 48 23.70 -18.10 7.97
C ASP A 48 23.36 -19.18 9.00
N LEU A 49 24.33 -20.05 9.32
CA LEU A 49 24.17 -21.10 10.33
C LEU A 49 23.99 -20.54 11.74
N THR A 50 24.77 -19.51 12.08
CA THR A 50 24.65 -18.80 13.36
C THR A 50 23.29 -18.14 13.49
N GLU A 51 22.81 -17.46 12.45
CA GLU A 51 21.49 -16.82 12.46
C GLU A 51 20.36 -17.86 12.55
N LYS A 52 20.47 -18.97 11.81
CA LYS A 52 19.51 -20.07 11.89
C LYS A 52 19.44 -20.66 13.30
N TYR A 53 20.57 -20.89 13.95
CA TYR A 53 20.61 -21.33 15.35
C TYR A 53 19.98 -20.28 16.27
N MET A 54 20.37 -19.00 16.14
CA MET A 54 19.82 -17.92 16.97
C MET A 54 18.32 -17.72 16.81
N SER A 55 17.74 -18.05 15.65
CA SER A 55 16.28 -18.05 15.46
C SER A 55 15.54 -19.04 16.39
N THR A 56 16.20 -20.13 16.79
CA THR A 56 15.65 -21.12 17.74
C THR A 56 15.92 -20.76 19.20
N VAL A 57 17.03 -20.07 19.46
CA VAL A 57 17.46 -19.67 20.82
C VAL A 57 16.72 -18.43 21.32
N ARG A 58 16.50 -17.43 20.45
CA ARG A 58 15.85 -16.14 20.81
C ARG A 58 14.56 -16.32 21.63
N PRO A 59 13.58 -17.14 21.20
CA PRO A 59 12.33 -17.29 21.95
C PRO A 59 12.54 -17.84 23.37
N ILE A 60 13.56 -18.66 23.58
CA ILE A 60 13.91 -19.24 24.89
C ILE A 60 14.44 -18.14 25.80
N ILE A 61 15.41 -17.36 25.32
CA ILE A 61 15.98 -16.22 26.06
C ILE A 61 14.89 -15.20 26.38
N GLU A 62 14.06 -14.84 25.39
CA GLU A 62 12.98 -13.85 25.55
C GLU A 62 11.93 -14.29 26.58
N LYS A 63 11.52 -15.55 26.56
CA LYS A 63 10.55 -16.09 27.52
C LYS A 63 11.09 -16.11 28.95
N ALA A 64 12.39 -16.36 29.11
CA ALA A 64 13.07 -16.40 30.40
C ALA A 64 13.46 -15.02 30.93
N TRP A 65 13.54 -14.01 30.06
CA TRP A 65 14.01 -12.67 30.44
C TRP A 65 13.05 -11.97 31.41
N LYS A 66 13.57 -11.58 32.58
CA LYS A 66 12.86 -10.86 33.65
C LYS A 66 13.51 -9.50 33.93
N PRO A 67 13.37 -8.51 33.02
CA PRO A 67 13.89 -7.16 33.25
C PRO A 67 13.04 -6.38 34.27
N PRO A 68 13.58 -5.29 34.84
CA PRO A 68 12.80 -4.36 35.67
C PRO A 68 11.59 -3.79 34.90
N THR A 69 10.54 -3.40 35.63
CA THR A 69 9.28 -2.91 35.04
C THR A 69 9.43 -1.55 34.35
N GLN A 70 10.34 -0.73 34.85
CA GLN A 70 10.79 0.52 34.24
C GLN A 70 12.31 0.59 34.27
N THR A 71 12.88 1.34 33.34
CA THR A 71 14.33 1.55 33.27
C THR A 71 14.62 2.84 32.50
N THR A 72 15.75 3.47 32.74
CA THR A 72 16.26 4.56 31.90
C THR A 72 17.13 4.03 30.74
N ALA A 73 17.51 2.75 30.78
CA ALA A 73 18.25 2.10 29.71
C ALA A 73 17.49 2.15 28.38
N SER A 74 18.23 2.27 27.28
CA SER A 74 17.67 2.01 25.94
C SER A 74 17.91 0.57 25.52
N LYS A 75 19.13 0.06 25.77
CA LYS A 75 19.58 -1.29 25.42
C LYS A 75 20.75 -1.71 26.31
N ILE A 76 21.03 -3.02 26.36
CA ILE A 76 22.31 -3.60 26.78
C ILE A 76 22.76 -4.58 25.70
N THR A 77 24.06 -4.68 25.45
CA THR A 77 24.63 -5.74 24.60
C THR A 77 25.54 -6.63 25.45
N VAL A 78 25.36 -7.94 25.34
CA VAL A 78 26.16 -8.95 26.04
C VAL A 78 26.74 -9.99 25.07
N ALA A 79 27.95 -10.44 25.30
CA ALA A 79 28.53 -11.62 24.66
C ALA A 79 28.16 -12.87 25.46
N ILE A 80 27.48 -13.83 24.81
CA ILE A 80 27.06 -15.10 25.41
C ILE A 80 27.92 -16.21 24.80
N SER A 81 28.71 -16.89 25.62
CA SER A 81 29.51 -18.05 25.22
C SER A 81 28.74 -19.34 25.48
N ILE A 82 28.56 -20.14 24.43
CA ILE A 82 27.71 -21.34 24.42
C ILE A 82 28.57 -22.53 24.02
N ALA A 83 28.58 -23.60 24.83
CA ALA A 83 29.26 -24.85 24.53
C ALA A 83 28.53 -25.64 23.44
N ALA A 84 29.21 -26.65 22.85
CA ALA A 84 28.64 -27.54 21.82
C ALA A 84 27.31 -28.19 22.23
N ASN A 85 27.18 -28.54 23.51
CA ASN A 85 25.96 -29.14 24.06
C ASN A 85 24.85 -28.10 24.40
N GLY A 86 25.06 -26.82 24.10
CA GLY A 86 24.13 -25.73 24.36
C GLY A 86 24.24 -25.09 25.76
N LYS A 87 25.15 -25.57 26.62
CA LYS A 87 25.35 -24.95 27.94
C LYS A 87 25.89 -23.52 27.79
N ILE A 88 25.32 -22.56 28.52
CA ILE A 88 25.87 -21.21 28.61
C ILE A 88 27.05 -21.25 29.58
N GLU A 89 28.25 -20.99 29.07
CA GLU A 89 29.49 -21.02 29.86
C GLU A 89 29.79 -19.67 30.47
N ASP A 90 29.53 -18.58 29.73
CA ASP A 90 29.84 -17.23 30.17
C ASP A 90 28.91 -16.19 29.54
N VAL A 91 28.71 -15.08 30.26
CA VAL A 91 27.94 -13.91 29.82
C VAL A 91 28.70 -12.65 30.21
N LYS A 92 29.21 -11.91 29.23
CA LYS A 92 29.94 -10.65 29.45
C LYS A 92 29.18 -9.46 28.89
N VAL A 93 29.08 -8.38 29.65
CA VAL A 93 28.56 -7.12 29.11
C VAL A 93 29.58 -6.52 28.15
N THR A 94 29.17 -6.30 26.91
CA THR A 94 30.01 -5.65 25.87
C THR A 94 29.62 -4.18 25.68
N GLU A 95 28.35 -3.85 25.87
CA GLU A 95 27.85 -2.48 25.93
C GLU A 95 26.91 -2.35 27.14
N PRO A 96 27.33 -1.67 28.23
CA PRO A 96 26.48 -1.46 29.40
C PRO A 96 25.30 -0.56 29.06
N SER A 97 24.18 -0.71 29.78
CA SER A 97 22.98 0.07 29.48
C SER A 97 22.93 1.46 30.10
N GLY A 98 23.79 1.70 31.09
CA GLY A 98 23.70 2.86 31.96
C GLY A 98 22.68 2.72 33.11
N ASP A 99 22.03 1.56 33.23
CA ASP A 99 21.16 1.19 34.36
C ASP A 99 21.62 -0.16 34.94
N GLU A 100 22.21 -0.12 36.14
CA GLU A 100 22.77 -1.31 36.79
C GLU A 100 21.72 -2.38 37.08
N ALA A 101 20.49 -1.98 37.41
CA ALA A 101 19.41 -2.93 37.69
C ALA A 101 18.99 -3.67 36.41
N PHE A 102 18.98 -2.97 35.28
CA PHE A 102 18.72 -3.56 33.96
C PHE A 102 19.82 -4.52 33.53
N ASP A 103 21.08 -4.17 33.79
CA ASP A 103 22.24 -5.00 33.47
C ASP A 103 22.28 -6.27 34.32
N ALA A 104 22.11 -6.14 35.65
CA ALA A 104 22.08 -7.25 36.58
C ALA A 104 20.92 -8.23 36.29
N ALA A 105 19.74 -7.71 35.96
CA ALA A 105 18.58 -8.53 35.61
C ALA A 105 18.81 -9.33 34.31
N THR A 106 19.50 -8.73 33.33
CA THR A 106 19.83 -9.38 32.06
C THR A 106 20.79 -10.55 32.27
N ILE A 107 21.87 -10.34 33.03
CA ILE A 107 22.84 -11.40 33.36
C ILE A 107 22.15 -12.51 34.16
N SER A 108 21.34 -12.16 35.15
CA SER A 108 20.63 -13.13 35.99
C SER A 108 19.63 -13.98 35.21
N SER A 109 18.93 -13.38 34.24
CA SER A 109 18.01 -14.10 33.35
C SER A 109 18.76 -15.12 32.50
N LEU A 110 19.91 -14.77 31.92
CA LEU A 110 20.72 -15.70 31.11
C LEU A 110 21.35 -16.81 31.95
N LYS A 111 21.79 -16.51 33.17
CA LYS A 111 22.25 -17.54 34.13
C LYS A 111 21.14 -18.53 34.49
N THR A 112 19.90 -18.04 34.61
CA THR A 112 18.73 -18.89 34.89
C THR A 112 18.38 -19.78 33.71
N VAL A 113 18.55 -19.29 32.47
CA VAL A 113 18.41 -20.13 31.27
C VAL A 113 19.42 -21.27 31.34
N GLY A 114 20.72 -20.95 31.47
CA GLY A 114 21.84 -21.89 31.71
C GLY A 114 22.11 -22.94 30.62
N GLN A 115 21.09 -23.39 29.91
CA GLN A 115 21.07 -24.45 28.92
C GLN A 115 20.18 -24.02 27.75
N LEU A 116 20.77 -24.03 26.56
CA LEU A 116 20.13 -23.77 25.27
C LEU A 116 20.12 -25.07 24.43
N PRO A 117 19.43 -25.08 23.27
CA PRO A 117 19.56 -26.17 22.31
C PRO A 117 21.03 -26.43 21.95
N ALA A 118 21.39 -27.69 21.71
CA ALA A 118 22.75 -28.03 21.30
C ALA A 118 23.11 -27.31 19.99
N LEU A 119 24.39 -26.93 19.85
CA LEU A 119 24.88 -26.32 18.63
C LEU A 119 24.75 -27.32 17.47
N PRO A 120 24.37 -26.86 16.26
CA PRO A 120 24.37 -27.73 15.09
C PRO A 120 25.79 -28.28 14.85
N ALA A 121 25.89 -29.49 14.29
CA ALA A 121 27.14 -30.26 14.25
C ALA A 121 28.35 -29.53 13.62
N ASN A 122 28.09 -28.52 12.81
CA ASN A 122 29.08 -27.65 12.16
C ASN A 122 29.58 -26.47 13.04
N LEU A 123 29.05 -26.31 14.25
CA LEU A 123 29.46 -25.33 15.27
C LEU A 123 29.94 -26.05 16.56
N SER A 124 30.67 -27.16 16.40
CA SER A 124 31.08 -28.05 17.51
C SER A 124 32.11 -27.47 18.49
N ASN A 125 32.73 -26.32 18.18
CA ASN A 125 33.80 -25.73 18.99
C ASN A 125 33.29 -24.64 19.95
N GLY A 126 31.98 -24.62 20.20
CA GLY A 126 31.33 -23.53 20.95
C GLY A 126 31.08 -22.31 20.07
N LEU A 127 30.28 -21.38 20.60
CA LEU A 127 29.82 -20.20 19.88
C LEU A 127 29.70 -19.02 20.86
N THR A 128 30.35 -17.90 20.55
CA THR A 128 30.11 -16.63 21.25
C THR A 128 29.23 -15.73 20.39
N VAL A 129 28.09 -15.30 20.92
CA VAL A 129 27.16 -14.39 20.23
C VAL A 129 27.02 -13.08 20.98
N ASN A 130 27.12 -11.96 20.26
CA ASN A 130 26.73 -10.65 20.79
C ASN A 130 25.22 -10.52 20.68
N TYR A 131 24.55 -10.51 21.84
CA TYR A 131 23.11 -10.42 21.96
C TYR A 131 22.70 -9.09 22.59
N LYS A 132 21.79 -8.38 21.91
CA LYS A 132 21.29 -7.08 22.35
C LYS A 132 19.90 -7.21 22.96
N PHE A 133 19.73 -6.77 24.21
CA PHE A 133 18.42 -6.64 24.84
C PHE A 133 17.96 -5.19 24.77
N ASN A 134 16.75 -4.95 24.25
CA ASN A 134 16.17 -3.61 24.15
C ASN A 134 15.19 -3.38 25.31
N ALA A 135 15.31 -2.25 26.00
CA ALA A 135 14.36 -1.88 27.05
C ALA A 135 12.93 -1.71 26.52
N GLY A 136 12.80 -1.18 25.30
CA GLY A 136 11.51 -0.92 24.64
C GLY A 136 10.65 0.02 25.48
N ASN A 137 9.36 -0.31 25.63
CA ASN A 137 8.40 0.53 26.36
C ASN A 137 8.62 0.61 27.89
N ARG A 138 9.62 -0.10 28.43
CA ARG A 138 10.03 0.03 29.84
C ARG A 138 10.76 1.34 30.09
N ASN A 139 11.38 1.89 29.03
CA ASN A 139 11.88 3.24 29.02
C ASN A 139 10.75 4.21 28.68
N PRO A 140 10.39 5.15 29.58
CA PRO A 140 9.26 6.07 29.37
C PRO A 140 9.40 6.94 28.12
N THR A 141 10.61 7.38 27.80
CA THR A 141 10.88 8.20 26.61
C THR A 141 10.68 7.38 25.34
N LEU A 142 11.26 6.17 25.27
CA LEU A 142 11.09 5.28 24.11
C LEU A 142 9.62 4.84 23.94
N ARG A 143 8.90 4.67 25.05
CA ARG A 143 7.46 4.41 25.03
C ARG A 143 6.69 5.56 24.41
N ALA A 144 6.98 6.80 24.81
CA ALA A 144 6.33 7.98 24.26
C ALA A 144 6.57 8.10 22.74
N ASP A 145 7.80 7.84 22.29
CA ASP A 145 8.15 7.82 20.86
C ASP A 145 7.39 6.73 20.10
N ASN A 146 7.28 5.52 20.67
CA ASN A 146 6.53 4.41 20.07
C ASN A 146 5.04 4.71 19.99
N GLU A 147 4.46 5.30 21.03
CA GLU A 147 3.06 5.72 21.05
C GLU A 147 2.80 6.81 20.00
N ALA A 148 3.70 7.79 19.87
CA ALA A 148 3.62 8.83 18.83
C ALA A 148 3.71 8.25 17.42
N TYR A 149 4.65 7.32 17.19
CA TYR A 149 4.80 6.61 15.92
C TYR A 149 3.53 5.84 15.55
N VAL A 150 3.02 5.01 16.46
CA VAL A 150 1.80 4.21 16.23
C VAL A 150 0.58 5.11 16.00
N LYS A 151 0.50 6.26 16.67
CA LYS A 151 -0.55 7.26 16.44
C LYS A 151 -0.52 7.76 14.99
N VAL A 152 0.62 8.24 14.51
CA VAL A 152 0.75 8.74 13.12
C VAL A 152 0.48 7.63 12.10
N LEU A 153 1.03 6.44 12.33
CA LEU A 153 0.77 5.27 11.50
C LEU A 153 -0.73 4.97 11.43
N SER A 154 -1.40 4.90 12.58
CA SER A 154 -2.83 4.56 12.66
C SER A 154 -3.71 5.59 11.96
N GLN A 155 -3.36 6.88 12.07
CA GLN A 155 -4.04 7.96 11.35
C GLN A 155 -3.88 7.81 9.85
N ARG A 156 -2.67 7.48 9.38
CA ARG A 156 -2.39 7.25 7.95
C ARG A 156 -3.16 6.04 7.41
N VAL A 157 -3.14 4.92 8.13
CA VAL A 157 -3.91 3.72 7.76
C VAL A 157 -5.41 4.03 7.71
N HIS A 158 -5.93 4.70 8.75
CA HIS A 158 -7.34 5.09 8.80
C HIS A 158 -7.74 6.06 7.68
N GLY A 159 -6.88 7.04 7.35
CA GLY A 159 -7.15 8.01 6.29
C GLY A 159 -7.29 7.38 4.89
N THR A 160 -6.80 6.16 4.72
CA THR A 160 -6.99 5.39 3.47
C THR A 160 -8.18 4.44 3.53
N TRP A 161 -8.82 4.27 4.69
CA TRP A 161 -9.96 3.38 4.86
C TRP A 161 -11.13 3.82 3.99
N SER A 162 -11.52 2.96 3.05
CA SER A 162 -12.70 3.16 2.23
C SER A 162 -13.76 2.18 2.71
N SER A 163 -14.51 2.60 3.74
CA SER A 163 -15.50 1.74 4.41
C SER A 163 -16.52 1.18 3.43
N PRO A 164 -16.60 -0.15 3.29
CA PRO A 164 -17.66 -0.79 2.52
C PRO A 164 -19.06 -0.51 3.01
N LYS A 165 -20.00 -0.39 2.07
CA LYS A 165 -21.43 -0.30 2.36
C LYS A 165 -21.98 -1.72 2.51
N VAL A 166 -22.07 -2.17 3.76
CA VAL A 166 -22.60 -3.49 4.15
C VAL A 166 -23.77 -3.32 5.12
N ALA A 167 -24.68 -4.30 5.15
CA ALA A 167 -25.93 -4.19 5.92
C ALA A 167 -25.76 -4.29 7.45
N LYS A 168 -24.65 -4.89 7.92
CA LYS A 168 -24.38 -5.13 9.34
C LYS A 168 -22.98 -4.66 9.71
N ASN A 169 -22.78 -4.32 10.98
CA ASN A 169 -21.44 -4.02 11.48
C ASN A 169 -20.55 -5.26 11.40
N MET A 170 -19.35 -5.06 10.85
CA MET A 170 -18.37 -6.09 10.57
C MET A 170 -16.98 -5.55 10.88
N ASP A 171 -16.17 -6.37 11.54
CA ASP A 171 -14.80 -6.00 11.91
C ASP A 171 -13.81 -6.92 11.19
N VAL A 172 -12.82 -6.34 10.53
CA VAL A 172 -11.65 -7.07 10.01
C VAL A 172 -10.41 -6.64 10.78
N VAL A 173 -9.60 -7.61 11.21
CA VAL A 173 -8.32 -7.35 11.87
C VAL A 173 -7.19 -7.67 10.90
N VAL A 174 -6.40 -6.66 10.57
CA VAL A 174 -5.24 -6.79 9.69
C VAL A 174 -3.95 -6.75 10.52
N SER A 175 -3.09 -7.75 10.35
CA SER A 175 -1.71 -7.73 10.83
C SER A 175 -0.83 -7.01 9.81
N ILE A 176 -0.10 -6.00 10.28
CA ILE A 176 0.77 -5.14 9.48
C ILE A 176 2.19 -5.34 9.98
N THR A 177 3.08 -5.75 9.10
CA THR A 177 4.52 -5.88 9.38
C THR A 177 5.28 -4.81 8.61
N ILE A 178 6.04 -3.98 9.32
CA ILE A 178 6.82 -2.87 8.78
C ILE A 178 8.28 -3.12 9.08
N ASN A 179 9.17 -2.91 8.10
CA ASN A 179 10.62 -2.99 8.31
C ASN A 179 11.19 -1.68 8.87
N LYS A 180 12.46 -1.72 9.29
CA LYS A 180 13.16 -0.56 9.86
C LYS A 180 13.08 0.72 9.03
N GLN A 181 13.07 0.60 7.70
CA GLN A 181 12.98 1.72 6.75
C GLN A 181 11.56 2.26 6.57
N GLY A 182 10.56 1.67 7.22
CA GLY A 182 9.15 2.06 7.10
C GLY A 182 8.42 1.40 5.92
N GLN A 183 9.04 0.45 5.22
CA GLN A 183 8.38 -0.26 4.13
C GLN A 183 7.44 -1.35 4.67
N LEU A 184 6.32 -1.54 3.99
CA LEU A 184 5.37 -2.61 4.29
C LEU A 184 6.00 -3.95 3.87
N ALA A 185 6.41 -4.75 4.86
CA ALA A 185 6.93 -6.09 4.62
C ALA A 185 5.80 -7.12 4.42
N GLN A 186 4.68 -6.98 5.15
CA GLN A 186 3.52 -7.86 5.03
C GLN A 186 2.24 -7.17 5.50
N ALA A 187 1.13 -7.44 4.81
CA ALA A 187 -0.22 -7.18 5.29
C ALA A 187 -1.04 -8.46 5.14
N ALA A 188 -1.63 -8.96 6.24
CA ALA A 188 -2.39 -10.20 6.24
C ALA A 188 -3.63 -10.09 7.13
N ILE A 189 -4.71 -10.79 6.76
CA ILE A 189 -5.91 -10.90 7.60
C ILE A 189 -5.58 -11.77 8.81
N SER A 190 -5.60 -11.18 10.01
CA SER A 190 -5.48 -11.90 11.28
C SER A 190 -6.82 -12.42 11.77
N LYS A 191 -7.90 -11.66 11.51
CA LYS A 191 -9.29 -12.08 11.75
C LYS A 191 -10.14 -11.57 10.60
N SER A 192 -10.74 -12.49 9.86
CA SER A 192 -11.70 -12.16 8.79
C SER A 192 -12.98 -11.60 9.39
N SER A 193 -13.59 -10.65 8.67
CA SER A 193 -14.93 -10.14 8.93
C SER A 193 -16.05 -11.11 8.52
N GLY A 194 -15.72 -12.16 7.76
CA GLY A 194 -16.69 -13.04 7.11
C GLY A 194 -17.25 -12.46 5.80
N ASN A 195 -16.80 -11.27 5.37
CA ASN A 195 -17.17 -10.66 4.09
C ASN A 195 -15.91 -10.30 3.31
N LYS A 196 -15.73 -10.93 2.15
CA LYS A 196 -14.55 -10.73 1.29
C LYS A 196 -14.32 -9.27 0.92
N LEU A 197 -15.39 -8.52 0.68
CA LEU A 197 -15.31 -7.12 0.29
C LEU A 197 -14.75 -6.24 1.42
N VAL A 198 -15.10 -6.54 2.67
CA VAL A 198 -14.56 -5.89 3.87
C VAL A 198 -13.11 -6.30 4.12
N ASP A 199 -12.79 -7.58 3.96
CA ASP A 199 -11.43 -8.07 4.13
C ASP A 199 -10.47 -7.48 3.08
N ASP A 200 -10.87 -7.46 1.81
CA ASP A 200 -10.10 -6.87 0.71
C ASP A 200 -9.90 -5.37 0.92
N ALA A 201 -10.94 -4.65 1.37
CA ALA A 201 -10.84 -3.23 1.68
C ALA A 201 -9.82 -2.96 2.80
N GLY A 202 -9.75 -3.85 3.82
CA GLY A 202 -8.81 -3.72 4.94
C GLY A 202 -7.36 -3.86 4.48
N LEU A 203 -7.09 -4.86 3.64
CA LEU A 203 -5.77 -5.05 3.03
C LEU A 203 -5.40 -3.88 2.10
N ALA A 204 -6.34 -3.42 1.28
CA ALA A 204 -6.14 -2.32 0.35
C ALA A 204 -5.85 -0.98 1.07
N ALA A 205 -6.48 -0.73 2.22
CA ALA A 205 -6.17 0.43 3.04
C ALA A 205 -4.72 0.39 3.54
N VAL A 206 -4.28 -0.74 4.11
CA VAL A 206 -2.89 -0.89 4.58
C VAL A 206 -1.88 -0.74 3.44
N ARG A 207 -2.13 -1.32 2.28
CA ARG A 207 -1.25 -1.21 1.10
C ARG A 207 -1.15 0.24 0.61
N ARG A 208 -2.26 0.95 0.50
CA ARG A 208 -2.28 2.36 0.08
C ARG A 208 -1.66 3.30 1.11
N ALA A 209 -1.69 2.93 2.39
CA ALA A 209 -1.03 3.69 3.45
C ALA A 209 0.51 3.58 3.39
N ALA A 210 1.06 2.56 2.73
CA ALA A 210 2.50 2.39 2.58
C ALA A 210 3.10 3.39 1.55
N PRO A 211 4.39 3.76 1.71
CA PRO A 211 5.28 3.44 2.83
C PRO A 211 4.97 4.27 4.09
N PHE A 212 5.45 3.79 5.24
CA PHE A 212 5.38 4.45 6.54
C PHE A 212 6.70 5.15 6.88
N ALA A 213 6.71 5.95 7.95
CA ALA A 213 7.95 6.52 8.47
C ALA A 213 8.89 5.40 8.97
N PRO A 214 10.23 5.61 8.94
CA PRO A 214 11.18 4.69 9.55
C PRO A 214 10.82 4.36 11.00
N LEU A 215 11.09 3.13 11.43
CA LEU A 215 10.78 2.71 12.79
C LEU A 215 11.64 3.49 13.81
N PRO A 216 11.07 3.89 14.97
CA PRO A 216 11.86 4.33 16.11
C PRO A 216 12.94 3.29 16.46
N GLU A 217 14.12 3.72 16.89
CA GLU A 217 15.23 2.81 17.17
C GLU A 217 14.88 1.70 18.18
N SER A 218 13.96 2.01 19.10
CA SER A 218 13.48 1.10 20.14
C SER A 218 12.61 -0.05 19.62
N CYS A 219 12.03 0.06 18.42
CA CYS A 219 11.20 -0.96 17.80
C CYS A 219 12.00 -2.10 17.17
N GLY A 220 13.32 -1.92 16.99
CA GLY A 220 14.17 -2.93 16.38
C GLY A 220 14.04 -3.01 14.84
N GLU A 221 14.26 -4.19 14.26
CA GLU A 221 14.33 -4.34 12.78
C GLU A 221 12.97 -4.45 12.09
N ARG A 222 11.93 -4.87 12.83
CA ARG A 222 10.55 -4.96 12.33
C ARG A 222 9.55 -4.65 13.44
N LEU A 223 8.45 -4.01 13.06
CA LEU A 223 7.30 -3.79 13.92
C LEU A 223 6.11 -4.57 13.36
N VAL A 224 5.47 -5.38 14.21
CA VAL A 224 4.19 -6.04 13.92
C VAL A 224 3.09 -5.36 14.73
N ILE A 225 2.04 -4.90 14.06
CA ILE A 225 0.86 -4.33 14.71
C ILE A 225 -0.41 -4.97 14.17
N THR A 226 -1.45 -5.00 14.98
CA THR A 226 -2.79 -5.36 14.51
C THR A 226 -3.67 -4.13 14.52
N TYR A 227 -4.36 -3.89 13.41
CA TYR A 227 -5.31 -2.80 13.24
C TYR A 227 -6.68 -3.36 12.90
N THR A 228 -7.71 -2.91 13.61
CA THR A 228 -9.09 -3.29 13.36
C THR A 228 -9.78 -2.22 12.53
N PHE A 229 -10.31 -2.61 11.38
CA PHE A 229 -11.23 -1.78 10.60
C PHE A 229 -12.67 -2.21 10.90
N GLU A 230 -13.54 -1.22 11.04
CA GLU A 230 -14.97 -1.42 11.25
C GLU A 230 -15.70 -0.94 9.99
N ALA A 231 -16.53 -1.81 9.42
CA ALA A 231 -17.42 -1.56 8.30
C ALA A 231 -18.87 -1.74 8.75
N GLY A 232 -19.81 -0.99 8.17
CA GLY A 232 -21.21 -1.05 8.58
C GLY A 232 -21.94 0.27 8.38
N PRO A 233 -23.27 0.27 8.60
CA PRO A 233 -24.05 1.49 8.54
C PRO A 233 -23.57 2.46 9.63
N THR A 234 -23.24 3.69 9.23
CA THR A 234 -22.93 4.73 10.21
C THR A 234 -24.21 5.12 10.96
N ARG A 235 -24.05 5.61 12.19
CA ARG A 235 -25.18 6.08 13.01
C ARG A 235 -26.02 7.13 12.27
N GLU A 236 -25.39 7.94 11.41
CA GLU A 236 -26.06 8.92 10.54
C GLU A 236 -26.86 8.28 9.40
N THR A 237 -26.37 7.21 8.76
CA THR A 237 -27.13 6.51 7.72
C THR A 237 -28.39 5.87 8.30
N VAL A 238 -28.30 5.34 9.53
CA VAL A 238 -29.45 4.77 10.26
C VAL A 238 -30.47 5.86 10.63
N THR A 239 -30.03 7.03 11.11
CA THR A 239 -30.94 8.12 11.51
C THR A 239 -31.55 8.92 10.36
N LYS A 240 -30.92 8.94 9.17
CA LYS A 240 -31.43 9.62 7.96
C LYS A 240 -32.41 8.79 7.14
N MET A 241 -32.59 7.50 7.43
CA MET A 241 -33.70 6.75 6.85
C MET A 241 -34.99 7.29 7.47
N GLN A 242 -35.67 8.15 6.72
CA GLN A 242 -36.96 8.73 7.08
C GLN A 242 -38.01 8.28 6.07
N PHE A 243 -39.20 7.94 6.55
CA PHE A 243 -40.37 7.78 5.69
C PHE A 243 -41.29 8.98 5.94
N ASN A 244 -41.54 9.80 4.92
CA ASN A 244 -42.31 11.05 5.03
C ASN A 244 -41.88 11.98 6.19
N GLY A 245 -40.56 12.16 6.37
CA GLY A 245 -40.02 13.04 7.42
C GLY A 245 -40.02 12.44 8.83
N VAL A 246 -40.50 11.21 9.02
CA VAL A 246 -40.46 10.49 10.31
C VAL A 246 -39.26 9.54 10.33
N PRO A 247 -38.35 9.62 11.32
CA PRO A 247 -37.25 8.67 11.48
C PRO A 247 -37.77 7.24 11.59
N ILE A 248 -37.22 6.31 10.80
CA ILE A 248 -37.61 4.89 10.90
C ILE A 248 -37.16 4.38 12.29
N PRO A 249 -38.08 3.90 13.15
CA PRO A 249 -37.71 3.33 14.44
C PRO A 249 -36.83 2.09 14.25
N GLN A 250 -35.97 1.77 15.20
CA GLN A 250 -35.17 0.54 15.11
C GLN A 250 -36.07 -0.69 15.29
N GLY A 251 -36.41 -1.37 14.19
CA GLY A 251 -37.29 -2.55 14.14
C GLY A 251 -37.85 -2.79 12.74
N GLY A 252 -38.32 -4.01 12.44
CA GLY A 252 -38.94 -4.32 11.15
C GLY A 252 -40.39 -3.79 11.09
N PHE A 253 -40.73 -3.00 10.07
CA PHE A 253 -42.08 -2.46 9.88
C PHE A 253 -42.70 -2.84 8.52
N LYS A 254 -44.03 -3.02 8.52
CA LYS A 254 -44.91 -3.06 7.34
C LYS A 254 -45.73 -1.77 7.31
N ILE A 255 -45.98 -1.21 6.13
CA ILE A 255 -46.98 -0.14 5.93
C ILE A 255 -48.27 -0.72 5.34
N SER A 256 -49.42 -0.24 5.83
CA SER A 256 -50.75 -0.63 5.37
C SER A 256 -51.31 0.38 4.36
N SER A 257 -50.87 0.28 3.11
CA SER A 257 -51.67 0.74 1.96
C SER A 257 -51.06 0.15 0.69
N GLY A 258 -51.73 -0.86 0.11
CA GLY A 258 -51.37 -1.38 -1.22
C GLY A 258 -50.39 -2.56 -1.28
N GLY A 259 -50.38 -3.46 -0.31
CA GLY A 259 -49.80 -4.81 -0.45
C GLY A 259 -48.27 -4.91 -0.61
N SER A 260 -47.54 -3.79 -0.64
CA SER A 260 -46.09 -3.77 -0.79
C SER A 260 -45.43 -3.54 0.57
N THR A 261 -44.52 -4.43 0.95
CA THR A 261 -43.69 -4.28 2.15
C THR A 261 -42.60 -3.26 1.85
N LEU A 262 -42.56 -2.13 2.59
CA LEU A 262 -41.38 -1.28 2.60
C LEU A 262 -40.25 -2.04 3.29
N GLN A 263 -39.38 -2.63 2.49
CA GLN A 263 -38.09 -3.09 3.00
C GLN A 263 -37.16 -1.86 3.07
N PRO A 264 -36.31 -1.74 4.11
CA PRO A 264 -35.18 -0.83 4.06
C PRO A 264 -34.46 -1.03 2.73
N LEU A 265 -34.01 0.06 2.09
CA LEU A 265 -33.25 -0.04 0.85
C LEU A 265 -32.11 -1.04 1.06
N ASP A 266 -32.17 -2.18 0.35
CA ASP A 266 -31.14 -3.20 0.46
C ASP A 266 -29.86 -2.67 -0.16
N VAL A 267 -29.00 -2.12 0.68
CA VAL A 267 -27.70 -1.58 0.28
C VAL A 267 -26.71 -2.70 -0.05
N ASP A 268 -26.98 -3.95 0.37
CA ASP A 268 -26.09 -5.11 0.25
C ASP A 268 -26.59 -6.16 -0.78
N THR A 269 -27.22 -5.67 -1.85
CA THR A 269 -27.57 -6.53 -3.00
C THR A 269 -26.32 -7.05 -3.70
N ALA A 270 -26.44 -8.18 -4.42
CA ALA A 270 -25.34 -8.72 -5.22
C ALA A 270 -24.81 -7.72 -6.27
N ILE A 271 -25.69 -6.86 -6.81
CA ILE A 271 -25.33 -5.80 -7.75
C ILE A 271 -24.48 -4.73 -7.06
N ASN A 272 -24.90 -4.25 -5.88
CA ASN A 272 -24.17 -3.26 -5.11
C ASN A 272 -22.80 -3.79 -4.66
N ARG A 273 -22.71 -5.07 -4.29
CA ARG A 273 -21.42 -5.72 -3.99
C ARG A 273 -20.49 -5.73 -5.18
N LYS A 274 -20.95 -6.15 -6.37
CA LYS A 274 -20.15 -6.10 -7.60
C LYS A 274 -19.71 -4.68 -7.97
N LEU A 275 -20.57 -3.69 -7.77
CA LEU A 275 -20.22 -2.29 -8.00
C LEU A 275 -19.09 -1.84 -7.06
N GLN A 276 -19.24 -2.12 -5.77
CA GLN A 276 -18.21 -1.80 -4.76
C GLN A 276 -16.88 -2.54 -5.02
N GLU A 277 -16.93 -3.80 -5.46
CA GLU A 277 -15.75 -4.56 -5.89
C GLU A 277 -15.05 -3.88 -7.07
N ARG A 278 -15.82 -3.47 -8.09
CA ARG A 278 -15.27 -2.75 -9.25
C ARG A 278 -14.64 -1.43 -8.85
N GLU A 279 -15.29 -0.64 -7.99
CA GLU A 279 -14.70 0.59 -7.48
C GLU A 279 -13.42 0.34 -6.68
N SER A 280 -13.40 -0.72 -5.85
CA SER A 280 -12.21 -1.11 -5.09
C SER A 280 -11.05 -1.48 -6.02
N GLN A 281 -11.30 -2.27 -7.07
CA GLN A 281 -10.32 -2.62 -8.09
C GLN A 281 -9.79 -1.40 -8.84
N LEU A 282 -10.67 -0.45 -9.19
CA LEU A 282 -10.29 0.81 -9.83
C LEU A 282 -9.43 1.67 -8.88
N ARG A 283 -9.74 1.75 -7.59
CA ARG A 283 -8.90 2.46 -6.61
C ARG A 283 -7.50 1.86 -6.51
N GLU A 284 -7.37 0.53 -6.54
CA GLU A 284 -6.08 -0.16 -6.54
C GLU A 284 -5.31 0.06 -7.85
N GLN A 285 -6.01 0.04 -8.98
CA GLN A 285 -5.43 0.39 -10.28
C GLN A 285 -4.90 1.83 -10.28
N LEU A 286 -5.69 2.80 -9.80
CA LEU A 286 -5.29 4.20 -9.72
C LEU A 286 -4.04 4.39 -8.84
N TYR A 287 -3.97 3.70 -7.69
CA TYR A 287 -2.78 3.74 -6.83
C TYR A 287 -1.52 3.24 -7.58
N ARG A 288 -1.63 2.10 -8.27
CA ARG A 288 -0.51 1.55 -9.07
C ARG A 288 -0.10 2.50 -10.19
N LEU A 289 -1.06 3.07 -10.91
CA LEU A 289 -0.80 4.05 -11.97
C LEU A 289 -0.08 5.30 -11.42
N LYS A 290 -0.47 5.80 -10.24
CA LYS A 290 0.22 6.93 -9.59
C LYS A 290 1.67 6.61 -9.26
N VAL A 291 1.96 5.41 -8.76
CA VAL A 291 3.35 4.98 -8.49
C VAL A 291 4.16 4.91 -9.80
N GLN A 292 3.62 4.26 -10.82
CA GLN A 292 4.26 4.15 -12.14
C GLN A 292 4.49 5.52 -12.79
N LEU A 293 3.54 6.44 -12.62
CA LEU A 293 3.64 7.80 -13.14
C LEU A 293 4.81 8.56 -12.52
N GLU A 294 4.98 8.48 -11.20
CA GLU A 294 6.10 9.12 -10.50
C GLU A 294 7.46 8.51 -10.88
N GLU A 295 7.50 7.20 -11.15
CA GLU A 295 8.71 6.54 -11.65
C GLU A 295 9.03 6.95 -13.10
N SER A 296 8.03 6.95 -13.99
CA SER A 296 8.16 7.39 -15.38
C SER A 296 8.66 8.83 -15.49
N LYS A 297 8.14 9.74 -14.66
CA LYS A 297 8.61 11.14 -14.60
C LYS A 297 10.09 11.25 -14.26
N LYS A 298 10.61 10.38 -13.38
CA LYS A 298 12.02 10.38 -12.96
C LYS A 298 12.94 9.77 -14.01
N LEU A 299 12.52 8.67 -14.63
CA LEU A 299 13.37 7.89 -15.53
C LEU A 299 13.28 8.37 -16.99
N ALA A 300 12.07 8.54 -17.50
CA ALA A 300 11.81 8.91 -18.88
C ALA A 300 11.61 10.42 -19.07
N GLY A 301 11.30 11.15 -17.99
CA GLY A 301 11.04 12.59 -18.01
C GLY A 301 9.55 12.92 -18.06
N VAL A 302 9.24 14.15 -17.62
CA VAL A 302 7.85 14.65 -17.48
C VAL A 302 7.12 14.85 -18.81
N GLU A 303 7.86 15.08 -19.90
CA GLU A 303 7.32 15.27 -21.27
C GLU A 303 7.39 13.99 -22.13
N SER A 304 7.70 12.83 -21.54
CA SER A 304 7.82 11.60 -22.30
C SER A 304 6.45 11.03 -22.71
N GLU A 305 6.44 10.32 -23.85
CA GLU A 305 5.26 9.60 -24.35
C GLU A 305 4.71 8.61 -23.30
N GLN A 306 5.59 7.96 -22.54
CA GLN A 306 5.22 7.02 -21.48
C GLN A 306 4.50 7.72 -20.31
N THR A 307 4.95 8.90 -19.91
CA THR A 307 4.30 9.72 -18.87
C THR A 307 2.89 10.14 -19.33
N ALA A 308 2.73 10.54 -20.59
CA ALA A 308 1.42 10.90 -21.14
C ALA A 308 0.43 9.73 -21.18
N LEU A 309 0.89 8.51 -21.54
CA LEU A 309 0.06 7.31 -21.50
C LEU A 309 -0.42 6.99 -20.08
N LEU A 310 0.47 7.08 -19.09
CA LEU A 310 0.11 6.85 -17.68
C LEU A 310 -0.85 7.92 -17.14
N LEU A 311 -0.68 9.17 -17.55
CA LEU A 311 -1.62 10.25 -17.24
C LEU A 311 -3.01 9.98 -17.83
N GLN A 312 -3.07 9.53 -19.09
CA GLN A 312 -4.33 9.18 -19.74
C GLN A 312 -5.06 8.05 -19.00
N GLU A 313 -4.37 6.95 -18.71
CA GLU A 313 -4.95 5.82 -17.98
C GLU A 313 -5.36 6.18 -16.55
N SER A 314 -4.56 7.01 -15.87
CA SER A 314 -4.93 7.57 -14.56
C SER A 314 -6.21 8.41 -14.67
N GLY A 315 -6.33 9.23 -15.70
CA GLY A 315 -7.51 10.06 -15.96
C GLY A 315 -8.79 9.26 -16.19
N LYS A 316 -8.74 8.21 -17.03
CA LYS A 316 -9.85 7.27 -17.24
C LYS A 316 -10.28 6.61 -15.92
N CYS A 317 -9.30 6.15 -15.14
CA CYS A 317 -9.54 5.49 -13.87
C CYS A 317 -10.17 6.43 -12.83
N SER A 318 -9.69 7.68 -12.73
CA SER A 318 -10.29 8.71 -11.88
C SER A 318 -11.71 9.07 -12.32
N SER A 319 -11.99 9.14 -13.63
CA SER A 319 -13.34 9.39 -14.15
C SER A 319 -14.31 8.26 -13.79
N ALA A 320 -13.87 7.00 -13.90
CA ALA A 320 -14.67 5.85 -13.47
C ALA A 320 -14.91 5.78 -11.95
N LEU A 321 -14.09 6.48 -11.16
CA LEU A 321 -14.26 6.68 -9.72
C LEU A 321 -15.02 7.97 -9.37
N HIS A 322 -15.53 8.69 -10.37
CA HIS A 322 -16.24 9.96 -10.26
C HIS A 322 -15.40 11.13 -9.73
N ASP A 323 -14.06 11.03 -9.73
CA ASP A 323 -13.16 12.16 -9.48
C ASP A 323 -12.86 12.88 -10.80
N TYR A 324 -13.88 13.60 -11.29
CA TYR A 324 -13.81 14.29 -12.58
C TYR A 324 -12.76 15.41 -12.61
N LYS A 325 -12.42 15.98 -11.45
CA LYS A 325 -11.40 17.03 -11.32
C LYS A 325 -10.00 16.46 -11.52
N GLU A 326 -9.68 15.34 -10.87
CA GLU A 326 -8.41 14.65 -11.09
C GLU A 326 -8.33 14.09 -12.52
N ALA A 327 -9.44 13.55 -13.03
CA ALA A 327 -9.53 13.04 -14.40
C ALA A 327 -9.20 14.12 -15.44
N GLU A 328 -9.87 15.28 -15.38
CA GLU A 328 -9.63 16.41 -16.27
C GLU A 328 -8.19 16.91 -16.19
N THR A 329 -7.65 17.03 -14.97
CA THR A 329 -6.28 17.49 -14.75
C THR A 329 -5.27 16.58 -15.43
N ASN A 330 -5.38 15.27 -15.22
CA ASN A 330 -4.48 14.28 -15.79
C ASN A 330 -4.61 14.19 -17.32
N LEU A 331 -5.84 14.21 -17.83
CA LEU A 331 -6.08 14.13 -19.28
C LEU A 331 -5.61 15.40 -20.02
N LYS A 332 -5.77 16.60 -19.45
CA LYS A 332 -5.20 17.82 -20.04
C LYS A 332 -3.68 17.80 -20.08
N ALA A 333 -3.04 17.28 -19.02
CA ALA A 333 -1.59 17.10 -19.02
C ALA A 333 -1.12 16.10 -20.07
N ALA A 334 -1.84 14.97 -20.24
CA ALA A 334 -1.57 14.02 -21.31
C ALA A 334 -1.75 14.63 -22.71
N LEU A 335 -2.82 15.42 -22.90
CA LEU A 335 -3.12 16.11 -24.16
C LEU A 335 -1.98 17.04 -24.55
N ALA A 336 -1.50 17.88 -23.64
CA ALA A 336 -0.44 18.84 -23.90
C ALA A 336 0.88 18.17 -24.35
N ILE A 337 1.16 16.96 -23.87
CA ILE A 337 2.34 16.19 -24.29
C ILE A 337 2.11 15.57 -25.68
N PHE A 338 0.96 14.92 -25.91
CA PHE A 338 0.67 14.30 -27.21
C PHE A 338 0.49 15.31 -28.33
N GLU A 339 0.01 16.53 -28.05
CA GLU A 339 -0.09 17.60 -29.05
C GLU A 339 1.27 18.03 -29.61
N LYS A 340 2.35 17.89 -28.84
CA LYS A 340 3.72 18.15 -29.31
C LYS A 340 4.23 17.04 -30.23
N ASN A 341 3.65 15.84 -30.15
CA ASN A 341 4.02 14.69 -30.97
C ASN A 341 3.07 14.57 -32.17
N THR A 342 3.44 15.20 -33.27
CA THR A 342 2.64 15.21 -34.51
C THR A 342 2.70 13.89 -35.28
N GLU A 343 3.61 12.97 -34.93
CA GLU A 343 3.77 11.69 -35.63
C GLU A 343 2.66 10.69 -35.31
N LYS A 344 1.97 10.83 -34.17
CA LYS A 344 0.92 9.91 -33.71
C LYS A 344 -0.38 10.65 -33.34
N PRO A 345 -1.10 11.24 -34.30
CA PRO A 345 -2.33 11.99 -34.02
C PRO A 345 -3.42 11.15 -33.34
N SER A 346 -3.40 9.82 -33.51
CA SER A 346 -4.31 8.90 -32.83
C SER A 346 -4.34 9.04 -31.30
N LYS A 347 -3.19 9.34 -30.69
CA LYS A 347 -3.08 9.48 -29.23
C LYS A 347 -3.77 10.73 -28.73
N THR A 348 -3.56 11.84 -29.45
CA THR A 348 -4.26 13.10 -29.21
C THR A 348 -5.78 12.92 -29.39
N GLN A 349 -6.21 12.23 -30.44
CA GLN A 349 -7.63 11.89 -30.63
C GLN A 349 -8.21 11.09 -29.47
N ALA A 350 -7.49 10.07 -29.00
CA ALA A 350 -7.95 9.24 -27.88
C ALA A 350 -8.12 10.06 -26.59
N VAL A 351 -7.18 10.96 -26.28
CA VAL A 351 -7.30 11.82 -25.08
C VAL A 351 -8.43 12.84 -25.21
N LEU A 352 -8.66 13.40 -26.41
CA LEU A 352 -9.78 14.29 -26.66
C LEU A 352 -11.13 13.58 -26.46
N VAL A 353 -11.23 12.34 -26.93
CA VAL A 353 -12.39 11.47 -26.66
C VAL A 353 -12.58 11.30 -25.15
N ASP A 354 -11.54 10.89 -24.42
CA ASP A 354 -11.63 10.70 -22.96
C ASP A 354 -12.06 11.99 -22.22
N LEU A 355 -11.52 13.14 -22.61
CA LEU A 355 -11.93 14.44 -22.07
C LEU A 355 -13.40 14.74 -22.36
N SER A 356 -13.88 14.43 -23.56
CA SER A 356 -15.28 14.64 -23.92
C SER A 356 -16.24 13.81 -23.05
N HIS A 357 -15.86 12.58 -22.69
CA HIS A 357 -16.62 11.75 -21.76
C HIS A 357 -16.67 12.40 -20.39
N VAL A 358 -15.54 12.87 -19.86
CA VAL A 358 -15.45 13.58 -18.57
C VAL A 358 -16.30 14.85 -18.56
N PHE A 359 -16.24 15.65 -19.63
CA PHE A 359 -17.05 16.86 -19.75
C PHE A 359 -18.55 16.53 -19.86
N SER A 360 -18.93 15.53 -20.66
CA SER A 360 -20.33 15.13 -20.85
C SER A 360 -20.97 14.66 -19.55
N VAL A 361 -20.29 13.80 -18.78
CA VAL A 361 -20.83 13.30 -17.49
C VAL A 361 -20.90 14.39 -16.42
N ASN A 362 -20.07 15.42 -16.52
CA ASN A 362 -20.07 16.58 -15.64
C ASN A 362 -21.00 17.72 -16.12
N GLY A 363 -21.82 17.48 -17.15
CA GLY A 363 -22.79 18.44 -17.70
C GLY A 363 -22.20 19.56 -18.57
N ARG A 364 -20.88 19.53 -18.82
CA ARG A 364 -20.14 20.51 -19.63
C ARG A 364 -20.22 20.15 -21.12
N LEU A 365 -21.45 20.18 -21.65
CA LEU A 365 -21.74 19.74 -23.02
C LEU A 365 -21.00 20.54 -24.11
N PRO A 366 -20.83 21.88 -24.02
CA PRO A 366 -20.09 22.64 -25.02
C PRO A 366 -18.62 22.19 -25.16
N GLU A 367 -17.92 21.99 -24.05
CA GLU A 367 -16.52 21.54 -24.07
C GLU A 367 -16.39 20.09 -24.54
N ALA A 368 -17.36 19.24 -24.21
CA ALA A 368 -17.42 17.88 -24.75
C ALA A 368 -17.57 17.89 -26.28
N GLU A 369 -18.40 18.80 -26.80
CA GLU A 369 -18.67 18.91 -28.23
C GLU A 369 -17.45 19.40 -28.99
N GLU A 370 -16.75 20.42 -28.46
CA GLU A 370 -15.51 20.92 -29.03
C GLU A 370 -14.44 19.82 -29.10
N ALA A 371 -14.29 19.04 -28.02
CA ALA A 371 -13.32 17.95 -27.96
C ALA A 371 -13.60 16.85 -29.00
N LEU A 372 -14.85 16.39 -29.13
CA LEU A 372 -15.23 15.35 -30.11
C LEU A 372 -15.18 15.87 -31.54
N LYS A 373 -15.60 17.11 -31.77
CA LYS A 373 -15.48 17.75 -33.08
C LYS A 373 -14.02 17.77 -33.51
N ARG A 374 -13.13 18.24 -32.63
CA ARG A 374 -11.68 18.26 -32.89
C ARG A 374 -11.14 16.86 -33.15
N ALA A 375 -11.50 15.87 -32.32
CA ALA A 375 -11.04 14.48 -32.50
C ALA A 375 -11.49 13.90 -33.85
N SER A 376 -12.73 14.14 -34.27
CA SER A 376 -13.30 13.60 -35.51
C SER A 376 -12.76 14.25 -36.79
N THR A 377 -12.35 15.53 -36.73
CA THR A 377 -11.79 16.24 -37.89
C THR A 377 -10.29 16.07 -38.04
N MET A 378 -9.61 15.49 -37.04
CA MET A 378 -8.18 15.21 -37.12
C MET A 378 -7.89 14.08 -38.11
N GLU A 379 -6.96 14.33 -39.03
CA GLU A 379 -6.49 13.30 -39.94
C GLU A 379 -5.45 12.41 -39.25
N SER A 380 -5.74 11.11 -39.23
CA SER A 380 -4.89 10.08 -38.66
C SER A 380 -4.85 8.87 -39.57
N ALA A 381 -3.66 8.59 -40.10
CA ALA A 381 -3.38 7.38 -40.87
C ALA A 381 -3.15 6.16 -39.96
N ASP A 382 -2.92 6.39 -38.67
CA ASP A 382 -2.57 5.40 -37.65
C ASP A 382 -3.79 4.84 -36.89
N ILE A 383 -5.02 5.21 -37.26
CA ILE A 383 -6.25 4.60 -36.74
C ILE A 383 -7.03 3.85 -37.82
N SER A 384 -7.61 2.72 -37.40
CA SER A 384 -8.50 1.90 -38.23
C SER A 384 -9.83 2.61 -38.55
N ALA A 385 -10.50 2.16 -39.61
CA ALA A 385 -11.85 2.64 -39.94
C ALA A 385 -12.84 2.44 -38.78
N GLU A 386 -12.70 1.36 -38.01
CA GLU A 386 -13.53 1.10 -36.83
C GLU A 386 -13.29 2.12 -35.70
N GLN A 387 -12.04 2.54 -35.49
CA GLN A 387 -11.74 3.61 -34.53
C GLN A 387 -12.32 4.95 -34.99
N LYS A 388 -12.20 5.30 -36.27
CA LYS A 388 -12.84 6.50 -36.85
C LYS A 388 -14.34 6.49 -36.64
N ARG A 389 -14.96 5.33 -36.91
CA ARG A 389 -16.40 5.11 -36.73
C ARG A 389 -16.84 5.35 -35.29
N LYS A 390 -16.11 4.81 -34.30
CA LYS A 390 -16.41 5.01 -32.87
C LYS A 390 -16.38 6.48 -32.44
N ILE A 391 -15.39 7.25 -32.88
CA ILE A 391 -15.31 8.69 -32.57
C ILE A 391 -16.53 9.44 -33.12
N LEU A 392 -16.91 9.15 -34.37
CA LEU A 392 -18.08 9.76 -35.00
C LEU A 392 -19.40 9.34 -34.33
N GLU A 393 -19.53 8.08 -33.92
CA GLU A 393 -20.68 7.60 -33.14
C GLU A 393 -20.80 8.34 -31.80
N GLU A 394 -19.70 8.50 -31.08
CA GLU A 394 -19.69 9.24 -29.82
C GLU A 394 -20.05 10.72 -30.02
N TYR A 395 -19.55 11.33 -31.09
CA TYR A 395 -19.90 12.71 -31.43
C TYR A 395 -21.39 12.85 -31.73
N ALA A 396 -21.95 11.97 -32.56
CA ALA A 396 -23.38 11.98 -32.88
C ALA A 396 -24.26 11.73 -31.64
N ARG A 397 -23.85 10.84 -30.72
CA ARG A 397 -24.55 10.63 -29.44
C ARG A 397 -24.54 11.89 -28.59
N LEU A 398 -23.42 12.61 -28.54
CA LEU A 398 -23.34 13.87 -27.80
C LEU A 398 -24.22 14.94 -28.44
N LEU A 399 -24.26 15.05 -29.76
CA LEU A 399 -25.13 15.99 -30.46
C LEU A 399 -26.62 15.75 -30.14
N TYR A 400 -27.07 14.50 -30.05
CA TYR A 400 -28.42 14.20 -29.54
C TYR A 400 -28.63 14.67 -28.10
N LYS A 401 -27.66 14.46 -27.21
CA LYS A 401 -27.73 14.98 -25.82
C LYS A 401 -27.80 16.51 -25.79
N SER A 402 -27.16 17.19 -26.75
CA SER A 402 -27.19 18.64 -26.94
C SER A 402 -28.37 19.14 -27.77
N ASN A 403 -29.35 18.27 -28.09
CA ASN A 403 -30.54 18.58 -28.89
C ASN A 403 -30.25 19.06 -30.34
N LYS A 404 -29.06 18.74 -30.88
CA LYS A 404 -28.62 19.01 -32.26
C LYS A 404 -28.93 17.82 -33.17
N THR A 405 -30.20 17.43 -33.20
CA THR A 405 -30.69 16.21 -33.84
C THR A 405 -30.42 16.14 -35.33
N LYS A 406 -30.44 17.28 -36.04
CA LYS A 406 -30.17 17.35 -37.48
C LYS A 406 -28.72 16.94 -37.79
N GLU A 407 -27.77 17.57 -37.12
CA GLU A 407 -26.33 17.30 -37.27
C GLU A 407 -26.00 15.84 -36.88
N ALA A 408 -26.59 15.34 -35.79
CA ALA A 408 -26.43 13.95 -35.38
C ALA A 408 -26.90 12.95 -36.46
N ASN A 409 -28.07 13.19 -37.06
CA ASN A 409 -28.62 12.35 -38.13
C ASN A 409 -27.75 12.33 -39.38
N GLU A 410 -27.14 13.46 -39.72
CA GLU A 410 -26.21 13.56 -40.85
C GLU A 410 -24.97 12.68 -40.63
N ILE A 411 -24.39 12.71 -39.42
CA ILE A 411 -23.25 11.84 -39.08
C ILE A 411 -23.66 10.35 -39.13
N TYR A 412 -24.81 9.98 -38.57
CA TYR A 412 -25.28 8.59 -38.63
C TYR A 412 -25.54 8.11 -40.06
N LYS A 413 -26.03 9.00 -40.94
CA LYS A 413 -26.17 8.70 -42.36
C LYS A 413 -24.81 8.42 -43.01
N GLN A 414 -23.81 9.26 -42.76
CA GLN A 414 -22.44 9.03 -43.24
C GLN A 414 -21.85 7.71 -42.74
N LEU A 415 -22.07 7.37 -41.47
CA LEU A 415 -21.61 6.10 -40.88
C LEU A 415 -22.29 4.88 -41.51
N LYS A 416 -23.58 5.00 -41.87
CA LYS A 416 -24.32 3.93 -42.54
C LYS A 416 -23.88 3.77 -44.00
N ASP A 417 -23.69 4.87 -44.70
CA ASP A 417 -23.29 4.87 -46.11
C ASP A 417 -21.87 4.30 -46.25
N SER A 418 -20.95 4.66 -45.35
CA SER A 418 -19.59 4.10 -45.32
C SER A 418 -19.53 2.61 -44.95
N ALA A 419 -20.46 2.11 -44.12
CA ALA A 419 -20.55 0.69 -43.78
C ALA A 419 -21.06 -0.19 -44.94
N ASN A 420 -21.73 0.40 -45.93
CA ASN A 420 -22.29 -0.30 -47.09
C ASN A 420 -21.35 -0.30 -48.31
N LEU A 421 -20.16 0.33 -48.25
CA LEU A 421 -19.16 0.18 -49.30
C LEU A 421 -18.43 -1.17 -49.17
N PRO A 422 -18.26 -1.95 -50.25
CA PRO A 422 -17.44 -3.15 -50.21
C PRO A 422 -16.01 -2.76 -49.84
N LEU A 423 -15.44 -3.44 -48.83
CA LEU A 423 -14.04 -3.36 -48.46
C LEU A 423 -13.21 -3.60 -49.74
N LYS A 424 -12.53 -2.56 -50.23
CA LYS A 424 -11.61 -2.65 -51.37
C LYS A 424 -10.29 -3.27 -50.97
#